data_AF-A0A2N5V4C3-F1
#
_entry.id   AF-A0A2N5V4C3-F1
#
_cell.length_a   1.000
_cell.length_b   1.000
_cell.length_c   1.000
_cell.angle_alpha   90.00
_cell.angle_beta   90.00
_cell.angle_gamma   90.00
#
_symmetry.space_group_name_H-M   'P 1'
#
loop_
_entity.id
_entity.type
_entity.pdbx_description
1 polymer ?
#
loop_
_entity_poly.entity_id
_entity_poly.type
_entity_poly.pdbx_seq_one_letter_code
_entity_poly.pdbx_strand_id
1 'polypeptide(L)'
;MYRKRSQMYDLETFQQSALVDPEVLGDTKETVFIFHDESTIHAKERPKSTWLLPGTSEIRSKNTGRLIHISDFILESTGRLVLSTEMFEKSQLESGTKPALADAATVIYPGSNGDPWWDMEQLCNQVSKKAIPIFEHLHPNSQAVFIFDCSSAHGAFAKTALRAQNMNLKPGGKQSHLRNSIIPFDDPCIPLHLRGLPQTFSYDTSHPDPKLAGQPKGIQAILEERGLWEYYSSKAHKEGKKNLKLQCTGCKTSNMRKDATARSAKLIRQAEENGYFLSPEQVVTEFMASDSSIESPGTEETHSGNGEMCCWSKIMASQSDFANERPLLQQIIEDAGHVCLFLPKFHCELNPIELFWSFIKHTYRKRSHTAQSFPDAKKLFEEVRKGCSLVTIRKYFCRIDRQISAYQQGYNGPQSQALMKKYKSHRCIPRHAAMSIDVLTS
;
A
#
# COMPACT_ATOMS: atom_id res chain seq x y z
N MET A 1 11.62 -5.83 -14.77
CA MET A 1 11.97 -4.76 -15.72
C MET A 1 12.82 -3.69 -15.04
N TYR A 2 12.27 -2.96 -14.05
CA TYR A 2 12.96 -1.85 -13.37
C TYR A 2 14.31 -2.20 -12.73
N ARG A 3 14.44 -3.36 -12.06
CA ARG A 3 15.70 -3.77 -11.38
C ARG A 3 16.91 -3.87 -12.33
N LYS A 4 16.70 -4.07 -13.63
CA LYS A 4 17.81 -4.09 -14.62
C LYS A 4 18.44 -2.70 -14.83
N ARG A 5 17.70 -1.64 -14.53
CA ARG A 5 18.11 -0.24 -14.68
C ARG A 5 18.58 0.39 -13.36
N SER A 6 18.75 -0.40 -12.30
CA SER A 6 19.21 0.08 -11.00
C SER A 6 20.66 -0.33 -10.75
N GLN A 7 21.46 0.58 -10.21
CA GLN A 7 22.77 0.26 -9.68
C GLN A 7 22.70 -0.89 -8.66
N MET A 8 23.69 -1.77 -8.72
CA MET A 8 23.88 -2.84 -7.74
C MET A 8 25.23 -2.63 -7.04
N TYR A 9 25.20 -2.63 -5.72
CA TYR A 9 26.43 -2.50 -4.91
C TYR A 9 27.20 -3.81 -4.84
N ASP A 10 28.52 -3.73 -4.78
CA ASP A 10 29.37 -4.89 -4.60
C ASP A 10 29.05 -5.61 -3.27
N LEU A 11 29.35 -6.92 -3.22
CA LEU A 11 29.02 -7.77 -2.08
C LEU A 11 30.14 -7.89 -1.04
N GLU A 12 31.33 -7.36 -1.34
CA GLU A 12 32.52 -7.51 -0.49
C GLU A 12 32.67 -6.31 0.45
N THR A 13 32.71 -5.11 -0.13
CA THR A 13 32.88 -3.83 0.55
C THR A 13 31.56 -3.12 0.77
N PHE A 14 30.54 -3.38 -0.07
CA PHE A 14 29.29 -2.62 -0.14
C PHE A 14 29.55 -1.13 -0.34
N GLN A 15 30.62 -0.72 -1.02
CA GLN A 15 31.00 0.69 -1.18
C GLN A 15 30.92 1.15 -2.64
N GLN A 16 31.12 0.25 -3.60
CA GLN A 16 31.12 0.54 -5.02
C GLN A 16 29.84 0.00 -5.66
N SER A 17 29.19 0.80 -6.48
CA SER A 17 28.13 0.33 -7.38
C SER A 17 28.70 0.11 -8.78
N ALA A 18 28.28 -0.98 -9.43
CA ALA A 18 28.50 -1.10 -10.87
C ALA A 18 27.55 -0.11 -11.57
N LEU A 19 28.11 0.70 -12.49
CA LEU A 19 27.29 1.56 -13.36
C LEU A 19 26.33 0.69 -14.17
N VAL A 20 25.12 1.19 -14.36
CA VAL A 20 24.14 0.52 -15.23
C VAL A 20 24.63 0.63 -16.66
N ASP A 21 24.59 -0.48 -17.39
CA ASP A 21 24.98 -0.54 -18.79
C ASP A 21 24.15 0.47 -19.62
N PRO A 22 24.80 1.39 -20.37
CA PRO A 22 24.12 2.33 -21.25
C PRO A 22 23.16 1.68 -22.25
N GLU A 23 23.45 0.45 -22.72
CA GLU A 23 22.55 -0.28 -23.63
C GLU A 23 21.24 -0.69 -22.95
N VAL A 24 21.30 -1.05 -21.67
CA VAL A 24 20.12 -1.42 -20.86
C VAL A 24 19.31 -0.17 -20.50
N LEU A 25 19.97 0.97 -20.37
CA LEU A 25 19.36 2.24 -20.04
C LEU A 25 18.59 2.83 -21.24
N GLY A 26 19.18 2.76 -22.44
CA GLY A 26 18.61 3.34 -23.66
C GLY A 26 18.24 4.81 -23.45
N ASP A 27 17.03 5.19 -23.89
CA ASP A 27 16.48 6.55 -23.67
C ASP A 27 15.81 6.73 -22.29
N THR A 28 15.91 5.75 -21.39
CA THR A 28 15.21 5.75 -20.10
C THR A 28 16.12 6.16 -18.94
N LYS A 29 15.54 6.59 -17.81
CA LYS A 29 16.32 7.00 -16.63
C LYS A 29 16.75 5.82 -15.76
N GLU A 30 17.87 5.98 -15.06
CA GLU A 30 18.32 5.03 -14.05
C GLU A 30 17.27 4.93 -12.94
N THR A 31 16.97 3.74 -12.45
CA THR A 31 15.97 3.56 -11.39
C THR A 31 16.60 3.38 -10.02
N VAL A 32 16.03 4.05 -9.01
CA VAL A 32 16.41 3.86 -7.60
C VAL A 32 15.22 3.33 -6.83
N PHE A 33 15.41 2.21 -6.15
CA PHE A 33 14.36 1.54 -5.39
C PHE A 33 14.26 2.14 -3.99
N ILE A 34 13.06 2.58 -3.61
CA ILE A 34 12.75 3.18 -2.31
C ILE A 34 11.67 2.32 -1.66
N PHE A 35 12.01 1.67 -0.56
CA PHE A 35 11.08 0.85 0.20
C PHE A 35 10.53 1.65 1.37
N HIS A 36 9.22 1.59 1.53
CA HIS A 36 8.46 2.26 2.56
C HIS A 36 7.74 1.23 3.43
N ASP A 37 7.55 1.58 4.70
CA ASP A 37 6.66 0.89 5.63
C ASP A 37 6.44 1.74 6.89
N GLU A 38 5.48 1.34 7.71
CA GLU A 38 5.24 1.89 9.03
C GLU A 38 5.53 0.89 10.14
N SER A 39 6.00 1.40 11.28
CA SER A 39 6.24 0.58 12.46
C SER A 39 5.89 1.32 13.75
N THR A 40 5.56 0.57 14.78
CA THR A 40 5.30 1.08 16.12
C THR A 40 6.28 0.51 17.14
N ILE A 41 6.60 1.32 18.15
CA ILE A 41 7.43 0.94 19.31
C ILE A 41 6.82 1.58 20.55
N HIS A 42 6.74 0.83 21.65
CA HIS A 42 6.29 1.40 22.91
C HIS A 42 7.47 1.99 23.71
N ALA A 43 7.24 3.11 24.39
CA ALA A 43 8.29 3.83 25.11
C ALA A 43 9.01 2.96 26.17
N LYS A 44 8.29 2.05 26.84
CA LYS A 44 8.83 1.13 27.85
C LYS A 44 8.98 -0.30 27.33
N GLU A 45 9.05 -0.47 26.00
CA GLU A 45 9.22 -1.79 25.41
C GLU A 45 10.58 -2.40 25.80
N ARG A 46 10.55 -3.63 26.33
CA ARG A 46 11.73 -4.34 26.86
C ARG A 46 11.87 -5.74 26.24
N PRO A 47 13.04 -6.38 26.35
CA PRO A 47 13.22 -7.76 25.90
C PRO A 47 12.27 -8.69 26.65
N LYS A 48 11.71 -9.70 25.98
CA LYS A 48 10.75 -10.64 26.59
C LYS A 48 11.35 -11.42 27.77
N SER A 49 12.64 -11.69 27.73
CA SER A 49 13.39 -12.37 28.79
C SER A 49 14.64 -11.57 29.17
N THR A 50 15.01 -11.64 30.45
CA THR A 50 16.24 -11.04 31.00
C THR A 50 16.87 -12.01 31.98
N TRP A 51 18.19 -12.08 31.97
CA TRP A 51 18.97 -12.83 32.94
C TRP A 51 19.22 -11.95 34.17
N LEU A 52 18.91 -12.49 35.35
CA LEU A 52 19.11 -11.82 36.63
C LEU A 52 20.24 -12.52 37.39
N LEU A 53 21.02 -11.74 38.16
CA LEU A 53 22.01 -12.30 39.07
C LEU A 53 21.29 -12.95 40.27
N PRO A 54 21.89 -13.97 40.91
CA PRO A 54 21.31 -14.55 42.13
C PRO A 54 21.03 -13.48 43.17
N GLY A 55 19.80 -13.46 43.71
CA GLY A 55 19.37 -12.47 44.71
C GLY A 55 18.84 -11.15 44.14
N THR A 56 18.88 -10.92 42.83
CA THR A 56 18.25 -9.73 42.22
C THR A 56 16.81 -10.00 41.80
N SER A 57 15.94 -9.02 41.98
CA SER A 57 14.57 -9.03 41.47
C SER A 57 14.33 -7.74 40.68
N GLU A 58 13.83 -7.88 39.45
CA GLU A 58 13.44 -6.73 38.62
C GLU A 58 11.94 -6.84 38.33
N ILE A 59 11.14 -6.04 39.04
CA ILE A 59 9.69 -5.96 38.80
C ILE A 59 9.45 -4.94 37.69
N ARG A 60 8.80 -5.40 36.61
CA ARG A 60 8.45 -4.54 35.48
C ARG A 60 7.06 -3.96 35.65
N SER A 61 6.92 -2.69 35.26
CA SER A 61 5.59 -2.10 35.12
C SER A 61 4.82 -2.86 34.04
N LYS A 62 3.54 -3.14 34.29
CA LYS A 62 2.62 -3.72 33.29
C LYS A 62 2.31 -2.75 32.13
N ASN A 63 2.55 -1.45 32.33
CA ASN A 63 2.30 -0.43 31.33
C ASN A 63 3.47 -0.38 30.33
N THR A 64 3.19 -0.64 29.05
CA THR A 64 4.17 -0.60 27.95
C THR A 64 4.63 0.82 27.61
N GLY A 65 3.96 1.85 28.12
CA GLY A 65 4.25 3.25 27.86
C GLY A 65 3.60 3.76 26.58
N ARG A 66 3.73 5.06 26.34
CA ARG A 66 3.17 5.73 25.16
C ARG A 66 3.73 5.14 23.86
N LEU A 67 2.89 5.08 22.84
CA LEU A 67 3.25 4.61 21.50
C LEU A 67 4.10 5.66 20.77
N ILE A 68 5.13 5.18 20.10
CA ILE A 68 5.90 5.90 19.09
C ILE A 68 5.59 5.21 17.78
N HIS A 69 4.94 5.91 16.86
CA HIS A 69 4.63 5.39 15.53
C HIS A 69 5.51 6.13 14.52
N ILE A 70 6.12 5.38 13.60
CA ILE A 70 7.01 5.91 12.57
C ILE A 70 6.61 5.38 11.21
N SER A 71 6.69 6.27 10.21
CA SER A 71 6.68 5.97 8.79
C SER A 71 8.01 6.43 8.19
N ASP A 72 8.76 5.55 7.52
CA ASP A 72 10.10 5.87 6.99
C ASP A 72 10.37 5.20 5.64
N PHE A 73 11.44 5.63 4.97
CA PHE A 73 11.85 5.15 3.66
C PHE A 73 13.32 4.73 3.71
N ILE A 74 13.62 3.57 3.12
CA ILE A 74 14.99 3.13 2.92
C ILE A 74 15.31 2.83 1.45
N LEU A 75 16.56 3.07 1.08
CA LEU A 75 17.10 2.84 -0.24
C LEU A 75 18.52 2.28 -0.14
N GLU A 76 18.92 1.48 -1.11
CA GLU A 76 20.21 0.79 -1.10
C GLU A 76 21.40 1.77 -1.20
N SER A 77 21.19 2.92 -1.85
CA SER A 77 22.22 3.92 -2.13
C SER A 77 22.61 4.73 -0.90
N THR A 78 21.64 5.38 -0.24
CA THR A 78 21.88 6.30 0.90
C THR A 78 21.44 5.73 2.24
N GLY A 79 20.77 4.58 2.26
CA GLY A 79 20.26 3.97 3.49
C GLY A 79 18.92 4.57 3.85
N ARG A 80 18.92 5.66 4.63
CA ARG A 80 17.69 6.42 4.93
C ARG A 80 17.50 7.51 3.88
N LEU A 81 16.24 7.88 3.60
CA LEU A 81 15.92 8.98 2.70
C LEU A 81 16.01 10.33 3.44
N VAL A 82 17.22 10.88 3.50
CA VAL A 82 17.54 12.09 4.27
C VAL A 82 18.56 12.95 3.54
N LEU A 83 18.36 14.27 3.55
CA LEU A 83 19.35 15.25 3.10
C LEU A 83 20.32 15.58 4.23
N SER A 84 21.59 15.83 3.88
CA SER A 84 22.50 16.49 4.81
C SER A 84 22.02 17.92 5.07
N THR A 85 22.47 18.52 6.18
CA THR A 85 22.14 19.91 6.51
C THR A 85 22.47 20.86 5.36
N GLU A 86 23.66 20.72 4.77
CA GLU A 86 24.12 21.53 3.64
C GLU A 86 23.24 21.34 2.39
N MET A 87 22.89 20.09 2.05
CA MET A 87 22.00 19.81 0.91
C MET A 87 20.59 20.35 1.16
N PHE A 88 20.09 20.27 2.38
CA PHE A 88 18.78 20.81 2.74
C PHE A 88 18.78 22.33 2.63
N GLU A 89 19.78 23.03 3.18
CA GLU A 89 19.89 24.48 3.06
C GLU A 89 19.97 24.92 1.59
N LYS A 90 20.77 24.21 0.78
CA LYS A 90 20.86 24.46 -0.66
C LYS A 90 19.51 24.26 -1.37
N SER A 91 18.78 23.19 -1.04
CA SER A 91 17.45 22.91 -1.61
C SER A 91 16.41 24.02 -1.33
N GLN A 92 16.58 24.78 -0.25
CA GLN A 92 15.67 25.90 0.06
C GLN A 92 15.92 27.12 -0.84
N LEU A 93 17.11 27.24 -1.42
CA LEU A 93 17.53 28.35 -2.28
C LEU A 93 17.26 28.09 -3.77
N GLU A 94 17.23 26.82 -4.20
CA GLU A 94 17.03 26.44 -5.60
C GLU A 94 15.58 26.64 -6.07
N SER A 95 15.42 26.91 -7.37
CA SER A 95 14.11 27.04 -8.03
C SER A 95 13.59 25.66 -8.40
N GLY A 96 12.91 25.00 -7.47
CA GLY A 96 12.38 23.63 -7.63
C GLY A 96 11.42 23.24 -6.51
N THR A 97 10.98 21.97 -6.49
CA THR A 97 10.10 21.44 -5.44
C THR A 97 10.85 21.37 -4.11
N LYS A 98 10.51 22.23 -3.15
CA LYS A 98 11.25 22.32 -1.89
C LYS A 98 10.81 21.23 -0.91
N PRO A 99 11.75 20.44 -0.35
CA PRO A 99 11.42 19.50 0.72
C PRO A 99 10.99 20.26 1.96
N ALA A 100 9.90 19.83 2.60
CA ALA A 100 9.40 20.45 3.81
C ALA A 100 10.33 20.24 5.03
N LEU A 101 11.04 19.11 5.06
CA LEU A 101 12.04 18.76 6.08
C LEU A 101 13.17 17.98 5.41
N ALA A 102 14.34 17.94 6.06
CA ALA A 102 15.50 17.20 5.57
C ALA A 102 15.34 15.68 5.66
N ASP A 103 14.55 15.17 6.61
CA ASP A 103 14.32 13.73 6.84
C ASP A 103 12.92 13.34 6.33
N ALA A 104 12.86 12.35 5.44
CA ALA A 104 11.59 11.90 4.88
C ALA A 104 10.71 11.21 5.92
N ALA A 105 11.29 10.71 7.02
CA ALA A 105 10.56 10.04 8.08
C ALA A 105 9.51 10.95 8.73
N THR A 106 8.44 10.35 9.20
CA THR A 106 7.42 11.01 10.01
C THR A 106 7.18 10.17 11.26
N VAL A 107 7.38 10.80 12.41
CA VAL A 107 7.16 10.19 13.72
C VAL A 107 6.00 10.90 14.37
N ILE A 108 5.01 10.14 14.80
CA ILE A 108 3.84 10.62 15.53
C ILE A 108 3.72 9.87 16.86
N TYR A 109 3.03 10.50 17.81
CA TYR A 109 2.86 10.02 19.18
C TYR A 109 1.36 9.91 19.51
N PRO A 110 0.66 8.92 18.92
CA PRO A 110 -0.78 8.83 19.03
C PRO A 110 -1.25 8.56 20.47
N GLY A 111 -2.46 9.05 20.77
CA GLY A 111 -3.11 8.89 22.07
C GLY A 111 -4.12 10.01 22.33
N SER A 112 -4.89 9.93 23.42
CA SER A 112 -5.99 10.88 23.71
C SER A 112 -5.58 12.35 23.76
N ASN A 113 -4.32 12.63 24.12
CA ASN A 113 -3.71 13.98 24.13
C ASN A 113 -2.48 14.04 23.19
N GLY A 114 -2.43 13.17 22.19
CA GLY A 114 -1.31 13.00 21.28
C GLY A 114 -1.67 13.39 19.84
N ASP A 115 -0.84 12.97 18.91
CA ASP A 115 -1.08 13.17 17.49
C ASP A 115 -2.29 12.33 17.01
N PRO A 116 -2.97 12.72 15.93
CA PRO A 116 -3.93 11.85 15.25
C PRO A 116 -3.28 10.51 14.87
N TRP A 117 -4.10 9.45 14.80
CA TRP A 117 -3.62 8.18 14.26
C TRP A 117 -3.17 8.32 12.80
N TRP A 118 -2.17 7.54 12.41
CA TRP A 118 -1.65 7.54 11.04
C TRP A 118 -2.75 7.17 10.04
N ASP A 119 -2.84 7.94 8.96
CA ASP A 119 -3.82 7.75 7.89
C ASP A 119 -3.22 8.00 6.51
N MET A 120 -4.04 7.73 5.48
CA MET A 120 -3.60 7.87 4.09
C MET A 120 -3.26 9.32 3.72
N GLU A 121 -3.95 10.30 4.28
CA GLU A 121 -3.69 11.71 3.98
C GLU A 121 -2.32 12.13 4.49
N GLN A 122 -1.94 11.69 5.69
CA GLN A 122 -0.59 11.88 6.22
C GLN A 122 0.48 11.20 5.38
N LEU A 123 0.24 9.97 4.90
CA LEU A 123 1.17 9.30 4.00
C LEU A 123 1.32 10.03 2.65
N CYS A 124 0.22 10.45 2.02
CA CYS A 124 0.25 11.25 0.80
C CYS A 124 1.03 12.56 1.00
N ASN A 125 0.82 13.23 2.13
CA ASN A 125 1.55 14.43 2.49
C ASN A 125 3.04 14.16 2.71
N GLN A 126 3.39 13.07 3.39
CA GLN A 126 4.79 12.66 3.57
C GLN A 126 5.47 12.39 2.23
N VAL A 127 4.82 11.65 1.32
CA VAL A 127 5.38 11.34 0.01
C VAL A 127 5.54 12.58 -0.85
N SER A 128 4.48 13.39 -0.97
CA SER A 128 4.47 14.57 -1.84
C SER A 128 5.33 15.74 -1.31
N LYS A 129 5.40 15.94 0.01
CA LYS A 129 6.09 17.10 0.61
C LYS A 129 7.49 16.78 1.13
N LYS A 130 7.82 15.51 1.34
CA LYS A 130 9.13 15.09 1.85
C LYS A 130 9.81 14.10 0.90
N ALA A 131 9.24 12.91 0.70
CA ALA A 131 9.97 11.81 0.06
C ALA A 131 10.35 12.10 -1.39
N ILE A 132 9.41 12.55 -2.22
CA ILE A 132 9.68 12.91 -3.63
C ILE A 132 10.68 14.07 -3.72
N PRO A 133 10.46 15.22 -3.05
CA PRO A 133 11.42 16.32 -3.10
C PRO A 133 12.82 15.93 -2.62
N ILE A 134 12.94 15.19 -1.51
CA ILE A 134 14.24 14.72 -1.00
C ILE A 134 14.92 13.79 -2.03
N PHE A 135 14.16 12.89 -2.64
CA PHE A 135 14.67 12.00 -3.66
C PHE A 135 15.21 12.75 -4.87
N GLU A 136 14.46 13.71 -5.40
CA GLU A 136 14.87 14.50 -6.58
C GLU A 136 16.18 15.27 -6.33
N HIS A 137 16.42 15.73 -5.10
CA HIS A 137 17.70 16.38 -4.73
C HIS A 137 18.86 15.39 -4.57
N LEU A 138 18.60 14.17 -4.07
CA LEU A 138 19.62 13.13 -3.93
C LEU A 138 19.97 12.46 -5.27
N HIS A 139 19.00 12.38 -6.18
CA HIS A 139 19.05 11.59 -7.41
C HIS A 139 18.41 12.33 -8.60
N PRO A 140 18.93 13.50 -9.01
CA PRO A 140 18.26 14.40 -9.97
C PRO A 140 18.02 13.81 -11.37
N ASN A 141 18.86 12.86 -11.79
CA ASN A 141 18.77 12.23 -13.12
C ASN A 141 18.15 10.83 -13.09
N SER A 142 17.61 10.41 -11.94
CA SER A 142 17.07 9.08 -11.76
C SER A 142 15.54 9.10 -11.62
N GLN A 143 14.92 7.94 -11.82
CA GLN A 143 13.52 7.69 -11.57
C GLN A 143 13.36 6.87 -10.29
N ALA A 144 12.63 7.37 -9.31
CA ALA A 144 12.30 6.57 -8.13
C ALA A 144 11.34 5.44 -8.49
N VAL A 145 11.55 4.28 -7.86
CA VAL A 145 10.61 3.17 -7.80
C VAL A 145 10.22 3.02 -6.34
N PHE A 146 9.10 3.64 -5.96
CA PHE A 146 8.54 3.53 -4.62
C PHE A 146 7.83 2.20 -4.47
N ILE A 147 8.16 1.48 -3.39
CA ILE A 147 7.60 0.17 -3.07
C ILE A 147 6.94 0.24 -1.70
N PHE A 148 5.64 -0.05 -1.69
CA PHE A 148 4.81 -0.11 -0.49
C PHE A 148 4.39 -1.55 -0.21
N ASP A 149 4.05 -1.85 1.04
CA ASP A 149 3.33 -3.08 1.35
C ASP A 149 1.93 -3.06 0.69
N CYS A 150 1.24 -4.21 0.67
CA CYS A 150 -0.14 -4.26 0.15
C CYS A 150 -1.17 -4.07 1.27
N SER A 151 -0.99 -3.05 2.11
CA SER A 151 -1.99 -2.69 3.11
C SER A 151 -3.21 -2.03 2.46
N SER A 152 -4.36 -2.19 3.12
CA SER A 152 -5.59 -1.51 2.71
C SER A 152 -5.50 0.01 2.77
N ALA A 153 -4.57 0.55 3.57
CA ALA A 153 -4.33 1.98 3.66
C ALA A 153 -3.71 2.51 2.35
N HIS A 154 -2.64 1.90 1.84
CA HIS A 154 -1.99 2.37 0.61
C HIS A 154 -2.84 2.18 -0.66
N GLY A 155 -3.79 1.24 -0.63
CA GLY A 155 -4.78 1.04 -1.69
C GLY A 155 -5.97 2.02 -1.65
N ALA A 156 -5.94 3.03 -0.78
CA ALA A 156 -7.02 4.00 -0.69
C ALA A 156 -7.06 4.94 -1.90
N PHE A 157 -8.29 5.19 -2.36
CA PHE A 157 -8.58 6.06 -3.49
C PHE A 157 -8.89 7.48 -3.02
N ALA A 158 -8.74 8.45 -3.91
CA ALA A 158 -9.18 9.82 -3.64
C ALA A 158 -10.68 9.87 -3.32
N LYS A 159 -11.11 10.86 -2.53
CA LYS A 159 -12.55 11.05 -2.21
C LYS A 159 -13.40 11.28 -3.48
N THR A 160 -12.78 11.81 -4.52
CA THR A 160 -13.38 12.11 -5.83
C THR A 160 -13.11 11.02 -6.88
N ALA A 161 -12.49 9.89 -6.50
CA ALA A 161 -12.08 8.86 -7.45
C ALA A 161 -13.26 8.11 -8.09
N LEU A 162 -13.12 7.72 -9.35
CA LEU A 162 -14.14 7.03 -10.14
C LEU A 162 -14.44 5.62 -9.61
N ARG A 163 -15.33 5.52 -8.62
CA ARG A 163 -15.71 4.26 -7.98
C ARG A 163 -17.22 4.05 -8.00
N ALA A 164 -17.67 3.06 -8.77
CA ALA A 164 -19.09 2.70 -8.88
C ALA A 164 -19.72 2.25 -7.54
N GLN A 165 -18.91 1.84 -6.56
CA GLN A 165 -19.36 1.49 -5.20
C GLN A 165 -19.81 2.72 -4.40
N ASN A 166 -19.33 3.91 -4.78
CA ASN A 166 -19.62 5.17 -4.10
C ASN A 166 -20.72 5.97 -4.82
N MET A 167 -21.41 5.36 -5.78
CA MET A 167 -22.46 5.98 -6.59
C MET A 167 -23.84 5.38 -6.27
N ASN A 168 -24.86 6.22 -6.33
CA ASN A 168 -26.25 5.78 -6.27
C ASN A 168 -26.79 5.48 -7.68
N LEU A 169 -27.92 4.78 -7.76
CA LEU A 169 -28.61 4.60 -9.04
C LEU A 169 -29.15 5.93 -9.57
N LYS A 170 -29.79 6.70 -8.69
CA LYS A 170 -30.39 8.01 -8.97
C LYS A 170 -29.46 9.15 -8.48
N PRO A 171 -29.63 10.37 -8.99
CA PRO A 171 -28.90 11.54 -8.50
C PRO A 171 -29.06 11.84 -7.02
N GLY A 172 -28.07 12.52 -6.44
CA GLY A 172 -28.10 13.02 -5.06
C GLY A 172 -28.06 11.93 -3.98
N GLY A 173 -28.52 12.26 -2.78
CA GLY A 173 -28.45 11.39 -1.60
C GLY A 173 -27.02 11.23 -1.07
N LYS A 174 -26.80 10.22 -0.22
CA LYS A 174 -25.49 9.93 0.37
C LYS A 174 -24.60 9.19 -0.63
N GLN A 175 -24.03 9.91 -1.61
CA GLN A 175 -23.03 9.40 -2.55
C GLN A 175 -21.84 10.37 -2.69
N SER A 176 -20.73 9.88 -3.23
CA SER A 176 -19.53 10.70 -3.43
C SER A 176 -19.64 11.61 -4.65
N HIS A 177 -19.06 12.81 -4.56
CA HIS A 177 -18.86 13.68 -5.72
C HIS A 177 -17.62 13.22 -6.48
N LEU A 178 -17.83 12.56 -7.61
CA LEU A 178 -16.75 12.03 -8.43
C LEU A 178 -16.18 13.12 -9.34
N ARG A 179 -14.89 13.00 -9.67
CA ARG A 179 -14.21 13.88 -10.64
C ARG A 179 -14.76 13.65 -12.05
N ASN A 180 -14.60 14.64 -12.92
CA ASN A 180 -14.92 14.50 -14.33
C ASN A 180 -13.96 13.52 -15.03
N SER A 181 -14.44 12.92 -16.12
CA SER A 181 -13.71 11.93 -16.91
C SER A 181 -13.93 12.18 -18.41
N ILE A 182 -13.34 11.33 -19.23
CA ILE A 182 -13.57 11.26 -20.67
C ILE A 182 -14.27 9.93 -20.96
N ILE A 183 -15.28 9.95 -21.84
CA ILE A 183 -15.98 8.73 -22.23
C ILE A 183 -14.99 7.77 -22.92
N PRO A 184 -14.89 6.50 -22.45
CA PRO A 184 -13.97 5.51 -23.00
C PRO A 184 -14.06 5.31 -24.52
N PHE A 185 -12.91 5.08 -25.16
CA PHE A 185 -12.82 4.73 -26.60
C PHE A 185 -12.85 3.22 -26.86
N ASP A 186 -12.43 2.46 -25.86
CA ASP A 186 -12.15 1.03 -25.95
C ASP A 186 -13.38 0.14 -25.75
N ASP A 187 -14.48 0.67 -25.20
CA ASP A 187 -15.74 -0.08 -25.11
C ASP A 187 -16.49 -0.04 -26.46
N PRO A 188 -16.62 -1.18 -27.17
CA PRO A 188 -17.32 -1.25 -28.45
C PRO A 188 -18.82 -0.98 -28.33
N CYS A 189 -19.41 -1.11 -27.14
CA CYS A 189 -20.83 -0.90 -26.89
C CYS A 189 -21.19 0.59 -26.81
N ILE A 190 -20.22 1.47 -26.59
CA ILE A 190 -20.44 2.92 -26.61
C ILE A 190 -20.58 3.39 -28.06
N PRO A 191 -21.64 4.15 -28.43
CA PRO A 191 -21.77 4.72 -29.75
C PRO A 191 -20.55 5.55 -30.16
N LEU A 192 -20.06 5.37 -31.40
CA LEU A 192 -18.80 5.96 -31.86
C LEU A 192 -18.74 7.50 -31.68
N HIS A 193 -19.87 8.19 -31.88
CA HIS A 193 -19.95 9.65 -31.76
C HIS A 193 -19.86 10.18 -30.31
N LEU A 194 -19.99 9.32 -29.29
CA LEU A 194 -19.89 9.70 -27.88
C LEU A 194 -18.49 9.44 -27.31
N ARG A 195 -17.69 8.59 -27.94
CA ARG A 195 -16.36 8.22 -27.45
C ARG A 195 -15.42 9.42 -27.45
N GLY A 196 -14.70 9.61 -26.36
CA GLY A 196 -13.77 10.74 -26.20
C GLY A 196 -14.39 12.06 -25.78
N LEU A 197 -15.71 12.15 -25.65
CA LEU A 197 -16.34 13.36 -25.16
C LEU A 197 -16.08 13.53 -23.65
N PRO A 198 -15.86 14.77 -23.16
CA PRO A 198 -15.81 15.06 -21.74
C PRO A 198 -17.13 14.68 -21.06
N GLN A 199 -17.07 13.97 -19.94
CA GLN A 199 -18.23 13.61 -19.13
C GLN A 199 -18.13 14.24 -17.73
N THR A 200 -19.19 14.96 -17.36
CA THR A 200 -19.35 15.50 -16.00
C THR A 200 -20.06 14.52 -15.09
N PHE A 201 -19.61 14.41 -13.83
CA PHE A 201 -20.18 13.49 -12.83
C PHE A 201 -21.06 14.18 -11.79
N SER A 202 -21.17 15.50 -11.86
CA SER A 202 -22.14 16.30 -11.10
C SER A 202 -22.92 17.18 -12.06
N TYR A 203 -24.16 17.48 -11.73
CA TYR A 203 -24.94 18.48 -12.44
C TYR A 203 -24.41 19.88 -12.14
N ASP A 204 -24.57 20.79 -13.09
CA ASP A 204 -24.19 22.18 -12.91
C ASP A 204 -25.01 22.85 -11.80
N THR A 205 -24.44 23.84 -11.11
CA THR A 205 -25.17 24.63 -10.11
C THR A 205 -26.31 25.45 -10.71
N SER A 206 -26.28 25.72 -12.01
CA SER A 206 -27.31 26.42 -12.78
C SER A 206 -28.35 25.48 -13.40
N HIS A 207 -28.39 24.20 -13.00
CA HIS A 207 -29.30 23.23 -13.57
C HIS A 207 -30.79 23.67 -13.43
N PRO A 208 -31.62 23.54 -14.48
CA PRO A 208 -33.01 24.02 -14.45
C PRO A 208 -33.88 23.41 -13.36
N ASP A 209 -33.60 22.15 -12.97
CA ASP A 209 -34.21 21.52 -11.81
C ASP A 209 -33.41 21.83 -10.53
N PRO A 210 -33.97 22.59 -9.57
CA PRO A 210 -33.30 22.93 -8.31
C PRO A 210 -32.92 21.72 -7.46
N LYS A 211 -33.60 20.57 -7.63
CA LYS A 211 -33.29 19.34 -6.89
C LYS A 211 -32.04 18.65 -7.43
N LEU A 212 -31.65 18.93 -8.67
CA LEU A 212 -30.49 18.36 -9.32
C LEU A 212 -29.31 19.32 -9.32
N ALA A 213 -29.53 20.63 -9.20
CA ALA A 213 -28.49 21.65 -9.19
C ALA A 213 -27.35 21.32 -8.20
N GLY A 214 -26.13 21.19 -8.71
CA GLY A 214 -24.93 20.84 -7.94
C GLY A 214 -24.90 19.42 -7.37
N GLN A 215 -25.91 18.58 -7.62
CA GLN A 215 -25.95 17.20 -7.12
C GLN A 215 -25.07 16.25 -7.94
N PRO A 216 -24.51 15.20 -7.32
CA PRO A 216 -23.81 14.15 -8.05
C PRO A 216 -24.79 13.34 -8.91
N LYS A 217 -24.38 13.00 -10.12
CA LYS A 217 -25.15 12.15 -11.05
C LYS A 217 -25.15 10.70 -10.55
N GLY A 218 -26.29 10.02 -10.70
CA GLY A 218 -26.38 8.59 -10.46
C GLY A 218 -25.85 7.76 -11.64
N ILE A 219 -25.62 6.46 -11.40
CA ILE A 219 -25.15 5.52 -12.44
C ILE A 219 -26.07 5.52 -13.66
N GLN A 220 -27.38 5.67 -13.47
CA GLN A 220 -28.33 5.69 -14.58
C GLN A 220 -28.01 6.82 -15.57
N ALA A 221 -27.93 8.07 -15.10
CA ALA A 221 -27.66 9.22 -15.95
C ALA A 221 -26.32 9.10 -16.68
N ILE A 222 -25.27 8.61 -16.00
CA ILE A 222 -23.94 8.41 -16.59
C ILE A 222 -23.95 7.35 -17.69
N LEU A 223 -24.67 6.25 -17.50
CA LEU A 223 -24.77 5.19 -18.50
C LEU A 223 -25.70 5.56 -19.66
N GLU A 224 -26.73 6.37 -19.42
CA GLU A 224 -27.58 6.97 -20.47
C GLU A 224 -26.76 7.90 -21.36
N GLU A 225 -25.96 8.80 -20.75
CA GLU A 225 -25.03 9.67 -21.48
C GLU A 225 -23.98 8.91 -22.30
N ARG A 226 -23.65 7.67 -21.92
CA ARG A 226 -22.75 6.78 -22.67
C ARG A 226 -23.46 5.90 -23.69
N GLY A 227 -24.79 5.96 -23.79
CA GLY A 227 -25.61 5.05 -24.62
C GLY A 227 -25.64 3.59 -24.15
N LEU A 228 -25.04 3.30 -22.99
CA LEU A 228 -24.90 1.94 -22.45
C LEU A 228 -26.15 1.48 -21.72
N TRP A 229 -26.92 2.39 -21.13
CA TRP A 229 -28.13 2.05 -20.38
C TRP A 229 -29.15 1.32 -21.26
N GLU A 230 -29.47 1.90 -22.42
CA GLU A 230 -30.40 1.32 -23.38
C GLU A 230 -29.87 0.02 -24.00
N TYR A 231 -28.58 -0.01 -24.33
CA TYR A 231 -27.91 -1.19 -24.87
C TYR A 231 -28.03 -2.39 -23.93
N TYR A 232 -27.63 -2.23 -22.67
CA TYR A 232 -27.66 -3.33 -21.68
C TYR A 232 -29.08 -3.70 -21.25
N SER A 233 -29.99 -2.73 -21.18
CA SER A 233 -31.42 -3.01 -20.92
C SER A 233 -32.03 -3.86 -22.03
N SER A 234 -31.76 -3.50 -23.29
CA SER A 234 -32.23 -4.25 -24.46
C SER A 234 -31.62 -5.65 -24.54
N LYS A 235 -30.33 -5.78 -24.19
CA LYS A 235 -29.63 -7.07 -24.13
C LYS A 235 -30.23 -7.98 -23.08
N ALA A 236 -30.46 -7.48 -21.86
CA ALA A 236 -31.08 -8.25 -20.78
C ALA A 236 -32.48 -8.74 -21.17
N HIS A 237 -33.28 -7.89 -21.83
CA HIS A 237 -34.60 -8.26 -22.31
C HIS A 237 -34.57 -9.36 -23.38
N LYS A 238 -33.66 -9.25 -24.37
CA LYS A 238 -33.46 -10.28 -25.41
C LYS A 238 -33.03 -11.63 -24.83
N GLU A 239 -32.26 -11.60 -23.75
CA GLU A 239 -31.82 -12.82 -23.04
C GLU A 239 -32.87 -13.35 -22.06
N GLY A 240 -34.08 -12.78 -21.99
CA GLY A 240 -35.15 -13.19 -21.08
C GLY A 240 -34.83 -12.94 -19.60
N LYS A 241 -33.84 -12.10 -19.30
CA LYS A 241 -33.40 -11.80 -17.93
C LYS A 241 -34.26 -10.71 -17.30
N LYS A 242 -34.36 -10.74 -15.96
CA LYS A 242 -34.99 -9.66 -15.18
C LYS A 242 -34.20 -8.36 -15.33
N ASN A 243 -34.89 -7.23 -15.14
CA ASN A 243 -34.26 -5.90 -15.14
C ASN A 243 -33.08 -5.85 -14.16
N LEU A 244 -31.98 -5.24 -14.63
CA LEU A 244 -30.77 -5.07 -13.84
C LEU A 244 -31.04 -4.19 -12.62
N LYS A 245 -30.59 -4.66 -11.46
CA LYS A 245 -30.59 -3.88 -10.20
C LYS A 245 -29.28 -3.08 -10.11
N LEU A 246 -29.25 -2.07 -9.23
CA LEU A 246 -28.02 -1.33 -8.90
C LEU A 246 -26.89 -2.29 -8.50
N GLN A 247 -27.18 -3.19 -7.55
CA GLN A 247 -26.30 -4.27 -7.12
C GLN A 247 -27.12 -5.58 -7.02
N CYS A 248 -26.58 -6.66 -7.58
CA CYS A 248 -27.14 -8.00 -7.36
C CYS A 248 -26.73 -8.54 -5.98
N THR A 249 -27.41 -9.59 -5.51
CA THR A 249 -27.12 -10.24 -4.22
C THR A 249 -25.67 -10.70 -4.14
N GLY A 250 -25.14 -11.34 -5.19
CA GLY A 250 -23.74 -11.78 -5.25
C GLY A 250 -22.73 -10.62 -5.10
N CYS A 251 -22.94 -9.50 -5.80
CA CYS A 251 -22.09 -8.31 -5.65
C CYS A 251 -22.23 -7.67 -4.27
N LYS A 252 -23.44 -7.62 -3.71
CA LYS A 252 -23.68 -7.09 -2.36
C LYS A 252 -22.91 -7.92 -1.33
N THR A 253 -23.08 -9.24 -1.33
CA THR A 253 -22.38 -10.15 -0.41
C THR A 253 -20.87 -10.11 -0.59
N SER A 254 -20.37 -10.03 -1.83
CA SER A 254 -18.94 -9.89 -2.10
C SER A 254 -18.38 -8.57 -1.54
N ASN A 255 -19.09 -7.46 -1.71
CA ASN A 255 -18.68 -6.16 -1.15
C ASN A 255 -18.71 -6.18 0.39
N MET A 256 -19.76 -6.76 1.00
CA MET A 256 -19.83 -6.92 2.45
C MET A 256 -18.66 -7.77 2.97
N ARG A 257 -18.34 -8.89 2.31
CA ARG A 257 -17.19 -9.72 2.69
C ARG A 257 -15.86 -8.97 2.56
N LYS A 258 -15.68 -8.16 1.51
CA LYS A 258 -14.49 -7.32 1.34
C LYS A 258 -14.38 -6.26 2.44
N ASP A 259 -15.48 -5.62 2.79
CA ASP A 259 -15.53 -4.63 3.87
C ASP A 259 -15.29 -5.30 5.24
N ALA A 260 -15.94 -6.42 5.51
CA ALA A 260 -15.71 -7.24 6.70
C ALA A 260 -14.26 -7.68 6.81
N THR A 261 -13.62 -8.06 5.71
CA THR A 261 -12.19 -8.42 5.66
C THR A 261 -11.28 -7.22 5.98
N ALA A 262 -11.61 -6.04 5.44
CA ALA A 262 -10.85 -4.83 5.73
C ALA A 262 -10.98 -4.40 7.21
N ARG A 263 -12.20 -4.50 7.76
CA ARG A 263 -12.49 -4.18 9.17
C ARG A 263 -11.90 -5.21 10.13
N SER A 264 -11.99 -6.50 9.79
CA SER A 264 -11.42 -7.59 10.58
C SER A 264 -9.90 -7.45 10.68
N ALA A 265 -9.20 -7.05 9.61
CA ALA A 265 -7.76 -6.82 9.64
C ALA A 265 -7.36 -5.76 10.68
N LYS A 266 -8.14 -4.68 10.83
CA LYS A 266 -7.91 -3.65 11.85
C LYS A 266 -8.14 -4.19 13.27
N LEU A 267 -9.19 -4.99 13.46
CA LEU A 267 -9.53 -5.57 14.76
C LEU A 267 -8.57 -6.68 15.17
N ILE A 268 -8.11 -7.50 14.23
CA ILE A 268 -7.09 -8.53 14.48
C ILE A 268 -5.79 -7.86 14.92
N ARG A 269 -5.35 -6.78 14.25
CA ARG A 269 -4.19 -5.99 14.72
C ARG A 269 -4.39 -5.47 16.15
N GLN A 270 -5.56 -4.93 16.47
CA GLN A 270 -5.88 -4.47 17.83
C GLN A 270 -5.96 -5.61 18.86
N ALA A 271 -6.42 -6.79 18.46
CA ALA A 271 -6.52 -7.97 19.31
C ALA A 271 -5.13 -8.56 19.58
N GLU A 272 -4.29 -8.65 18.55
CA GLU A 272 -2.89 -9.08 18.64
C GLU A 272 -2.06 -8.13 19.52
N GLU A 273 -2.31 -6.82 19.43
CA GLU A 273 -1.74 -5.81 20.34
C GLU A 273 -2.08 -6.07 21.82
N ASN A 274 -3.24 -6.68 22.07
CA ASN A 274 -3.70 -7.07 23.42
C ASN A 274 -3.39 -8.53 23.76
N GLY A 275 -2.64 -9.26 22.92
CA GLY A 275 -2.21 -10.64 23.16
C GLY A 275 -3.23 -11.72 22.79
N TYR A 276 -4.28 -11.38 22.04
CA TYR A 276 -5.29 -12.31 21.54
C TYR A 276 -4.99 -12.69 20.09
N PHE A 277 -5.14 -13.96 19.74
CA PHE A 277 -5.00 -14.45 18.38
C PHE A 277 -6.38 -14.79 17.82
N LEU A 278 -6.75 -14.16 16.70
CA LEU A 278 -8.04 -14.35 16.04
C LEU A 278 -7.79 -14.77 14.59
N SER A 279 -8.47 -15.82 14.13
CA SER A 279 -8.43 -16.21 12.72
C SER A 279 -9.16 -15.18 11.86
N PRO A 280 -8.56 -14.72 10.75
CA PRO A 280 -9.22 -13.81 9.80
C PRO A 280 -10.58 -14.30 9.33
N GLU A 281 -10.72 -15.61 9.13
CA GLU A 281 -11.95 -16.22 8.63
C GLU A 281 -13.05 -16.24 9.68
N GLN A 282 -12.70 -16.48 10.95
CA GLN A 282 -13.66 -16.46 12.06
C GLN A 282 -14.20 -15.04 12.28
N VAL A 283 -13.33 -14.04 12.31
CA VAL A 283 -13.73 -12.64 12.50
C VAL A 283 -14.62 -12.17 11.34
N VAL A 284 -14.26 -12.48 10.10
CA VAL A 284 -15.09 -12.12 8.93
C VAL A 284 -16.45 -12.81 8.99
N THR A 285 -16.50 -14.08 9.39
CA THR A 285 -17.75 -14.84 9.52
C THR A 285 -18.65 -14.26 10.61
N GLU A 286 -18.09 -13.93 11.78
CA GLU A 286 -18.82 -13.27 12.88
C GLU A 286 -19.33 -11.88 12.47
N PHE A 287 -18.52 -11.09 11.75
CA PHE A 287 -18.96 -9.80 11.21
C PHE A 287 -20.14 -9.97 10.25
N MET A 288 -20.03 -10.92 9.32
CA MET A 288 -21.09 -11.19 8.37
C MET A 288 -22.37 -11.69 9.05
N ALA A 289 -22.26 -12.45 10.15
CA ALA A 289 -23.39 -12.91 10.95
C ALA A 289 -24.06 -11.78 11.77
N SER A 290 -23.27 -10.79 12.23
CA SER A 290 -23.79 -9.64 12.98
C SER A 290 -24.54 -8.61 12.12
N ASP A 291 -24.24 -8.55 10.82
CA ASP A 291 -24.80 -7.57 9.88
C ASP A 291 -25.97 -8.16 9.04
N SER A 292 -26.28 -9.46 9.22
CA SER A 292 -27.35 -10.14 8.50
C SER A 292 -28.68 -10.13 9.25
N SER A 293 -29.60 -9.29 8.78
CA SER A 293 -31.04 -9.62 8.74
C SER A 293 -31.30 -10.45 7.47
N ILE A 294 -30.93 -11.73 7.47
CA ILE A 294 -31.20 -12.64 6.35
C ILE A 294 -31.79 -13.95 6.87
N GLU A 295 -33.03 -14.20 6.46
CA GLU A 295 -33.70 -15.50 6.48
C GLU A 295 -32.90 -16.55 5.69
N SER A 296 -32.99 -17.80 6.18
CA SER A 296 -32.27 -19.01 5.79
C SER A 296 -31.94 -19.21 4.30
N PRO A 297 -30.85 -19.94 3.99
CA PRO A 297 -30.38 -20.15 2.63
C PRO A 297 -31.30 -21.14 1.88
N GLY A 298 -32.11 -20.60 0.96
CA GLY A 298 -32.78 -21.38 -0.07
C GLY A 298 -31.80 -21.73 -1.19
N THR A 299 -31.64 -23.04 -1.41
CA THR A 299 -31.07 -23.74 -2.58
C THR A 299 -30.39 -22.89 -3.65
N GLU A 300 -29.07 -23.03 -3.72
CA GLU A 300 -28.21 -22.53 -4.78
C GLU A 300 -28.58 -23.16 -6.14
N GLU A 301 -29.18 -22.36 -7.02
CA GLU A 301 -29.04 -22.59 -8.46
C GLU A 301 -27.70 -22.00 -8.92
N THR A 302 -26.78 -22.90 -9.24
CA THR A 302 -25.49 -22.66 -9.86
C THR A 302 -25.66 -22.13 -11.29
N HIS A 303 -25.86 -20.82 -11.43
CA HIS A 303 -25.72 -20.17 -12.74
C HIS A 303 -24.26 -19.87 -13.05
N SER A 304 -23.61 -20.84 -13.70
CA SER A 304 -22.46 -20.57 -14.57
C SER A 304 -22.91 -19.68 -15.73
N GLY A 305 -22.43 -18.43 -15.76
CA GLY A 305 -22.67 -17.50 -16.87
C GLY A 305 -21.90 -16.19 -16.68
N ASN A 306 -20.93 -15.93 -17.56
CA ASN A 306 -20.08 -14.73 -17.69
C ASN A 306 -20.37 -13.58 -16.70
N GLY A 307 -19.52 -13.46 -15.68
CA GLY A 307 -19.63 -12.52 -14.54
C GLY A 307 -19.37 -11.04 -14.84
N GLU A 308 -19.50 -10.59 -16.08
CA GLU A 308 -19.22 -9.19 -16.46
C GLU A 308 -20.46 -8.28 -16.40
N MET A 309 -21.68 -8.83 -16.46
CA MET A 309 -22.91 -8.04 -16.69
C MET A 309 -24.03 -8.30 -15.68
N CYS A 310 -23.70 -8.52 -14.40
CA CYS A 310 -24.68 -8.93 -13.41
C CYS A 310 -25.53 -7.80 -12.78
N CYS A 311 -25.07 -6.54 -12.82
CA CYS A 311 -25.76 -5.37 -12.26
C CYS A 311 -25.18 -4.05 -12.80
N TRP A 312 -25.89 -2.93 -12.61
CA TRP A 312 -25.44 -1.61 -13.07
C TRP A 312 -24.10 -1.18 -12.47
N SER A 313 -23.88 -1.46 -11.18
CA SER A 313 -22.61 -1.15 -10.52
C SER A 313 -21.43 -1.93 -11.13
N LYS A 314 -21.65 -3.18 -11.55
CA LYS A 314 -20.60 -4.00 -12.20
C LYS A 314 -20.32 -3.53 -13.62
N ILE A 315 -21.35 -3.18 -14.39
CA ILE A 315 -21.20 -2.59 -15.73
C ILE A 315 -20.39 -1.29 -15.64
N MET A 316 -20.79 -0.39 -14.72
CA MET A 316 -20.08 0.87 -14.49
C MET A 316 -18.63 0.63 -14.07
N ALA A 317 -18.38 -0.29 -13.14
CA ALA A 317 -17.04 -0.61 -12.67
C ALA A 317 -16.14 -1.27 -13.74
N SER A 318 -16.73 -1.83 -14.80
CA SER A 318 -16.00 -2.47 -15.90
C SER A 318 -15.65 -1.50 -17.02
N GLN A 319 -16.18 -0.28 -16.98
CA GLN A 319 -15.76 0.80 -17.87
C GLN A 319 -14.29 1.13 -17.60
N SER A 320 -13.49 1.35 -18.64
CA SER A 320 -12.03 1.45 -18.53
C SER A 320 -11.58 2.63 -17.67
N ASP A 321 -12.31 3.75 -17.67
CA ASP A 321 -12.02 4.88 -16.80
C ASP A 321 -12.28 4.61 -15.31
N PHE A 322 -13.19 3.68 -14.98
CA PHE A 322 -13.43 3.20 -13.62
C PHE A 322 -12.48 2.05 -13.23
N ALA A 323 -12.23 1.13 -14.15
CA ALA A 323 -11.39 -0.04 -13.92
C ALA A 323 -9.91 0.33 -13.76
N ASN A 324 -9.45 1.35 -14.50
CA ASN A 324 -8.07 1.84 -14.44
C ASN A 324 -7.89 3.01 -13.48
N GLU A 325 -8.90 3.32 -12.64
CA GLU A 325 -8.74 4.33 -11.60
C GLU A 325 -7.57 3.92 -10.69
N ARG A 326 -6.63 4.85 -10.46
CA ARG A 326 -5.45 4.59 -9.64
C ARG A 326 -5.71 4.99 -8.18
N PRO A 327 -5.20 4.24 -7.19
CA PRO A 327 -5.14 4.70 -5.81
C PRO A 327 -4.45 6.07 -5.71
N LEU A 328 -4.81 6.86 -4.70
CA LEU A 328 -4.32 8.24 -4.57
C LEU A 328 -2.81 8.31 -4.46
N LEU A 329 -2.21 7.38 -3.71
CA LEU A 329 -0.77 7.28 -3.55
C LEU A 329 -0.05 7.04 -4.88
N GLN A 330 -0.58 6.10 -5.67
CA GLN A 330 -0.04 5.77 -6.99
C GLN A 330 -0.14 6.99 -7.92
N GLN A 331 -1.27 7.68 -7.91
CA GLN A 331 -1.45 8.90 -8.68
C GLN A 331 -0.39 9.96 -8.34
N ILE A 332 -0.19 10.27 -7.05
CA ILE A 332 0.78 11.29 -6.62
C ILE A 332 2.20 10.98 -7.11
N ILE A 333 2.61 9.72 -7.03
CA ILE A 333 3.97 9.28 -7.38
C ILE A 333 4.17 9.25 -8.90
N GLU A 334 3.20 8.70 -9.63
CA GLU A 334 3.29 8.57 -11.08
C GLU A 334 3.11 9.92 -11.80
N ASP A 335 2.25 10.80 -11.28
CA ASP A 335 2.08 12.16 -11.82
C ASP A 335 3.36 13.01 -11.59
N ALA A 336 4.20 12.65 -10.60
CA ALA A 336 5.54 13.21 -10.40
C ALA A 336 6.62 12.57 -11.29
N GLY A 337 6.26 11.65 -12.20
CA GLY A 337 7.19 10.98 -13.12
C GLY A 337 7.96 9.79 -12.52
N HIS A 338 7.55 9.31 -11.35
CA HIS A 338 8.13 8.15 -10.69
C HIS A 338 7.25 6.90 -10.84
N VAL A 339 7.71 5.76 -10.32
CA VAL A 339 6.99 4.49 -10.37
C VAL A 339 6.51 4.12 -8.98
N CYS A 340 5.24 3.69 -8.87
CA CYS A 340 4.67 3.15 -7.63
C CYS A 340 4.38 1.66 -7.81
N LEU A 341 4.93 0.82 -6.94
CA LEU A 341 4.68 -0.62 -6.91
C LEU A 341 4.20 -1.03 -5.52
N PHE A 342 3.37 -2.07 -5.49
CA PHE A 342 2.93 -2.72 -4.26
C PHE A 342 3.52 -4.12 -4.18
N LEU A 343 4.02 -4.50 -3.00
CA LEU A 343 4.44 -5.86 -2.75
C LEU A 343 3.25 -6.84 -2.87
N PRO A 344 3.49 -8.11 -3.18
CA PRO A 344 2.43 -9.12 -3.11
C PRO A 344 1.82 -9.18 -1.71
N LYS A 345 0.51 -9.44 -1.63
CA LYS A 345 -0.19 -9.60 -0.35
C LYS A 345 0.43 -10.72 0.48
N PHE A 346 0.62 -10.46 1.77
CA PHE A 346 1.18 -11.40 2.75
C PHE A 346 2.64 -11.79 2.53
N HIS A 347 3.40 -10.97 1.80
CA HIS A 347 4.84 -11.18 1.55
C HIS A 347 5.71 -10.07 2.16
N CYS A 348 5.57 -9.81 3.47
CA CYS A 348 6.38 -8.79 4.16
C CYS A 348 7.87 -9.15 4.18
N GLU A 349 8.23 -10.42 4.03
CA GLU A 349 9.62 -10.87 3.89
C GLU A 349 10.32 -10.36 2.63
N LEU A 350 9.59 -9.72 1.71
CA LEU A 350 10.12 -9.04 0.54
C LEU A 350 10.38 -7.54 0.77
N ASN A 351 10.05 -7.01 1.96
CA ASN A 351 10.29 -5.61 2.30
C ASN A 351 11.58 -5.47 3.15
N PRO A 352 12.69 -4.91 2.64
CA PRO A 352 13.93 -4.79 3.39
C PRO A 352 13.80 -3.90 4.63
N ILE A 353 12.83 -2.98 4.66
CA ILE A 353 12.62 -2.08 5.80
C ILE A 353 12.13 -2.81 7.04
N GLU A 354 11.52 -4.00 6.89
CA GLU A 354 11.14 -4.85 8.02
C GLU A 354 12.37 -5.30 8.82
N LEU A 355 13.52 -5.48 8.15
CA LEU A 355 14.79 -5.79 8.81
C LEU A 355 15.37 -4.55 9.51
N PHE A 356 15.12 -3.35 8.97
CA PHE A 356 15.45 -2.09 9.62
C PHE A 356 14.61 -1.89 10.89
N TRP A 357 13.31 -2.21 10.86
CA TRP A 357 12.46 -2.24 12.05
C TRP A 357 12.90 -3.26 13.08
N SER A 358 13.30 -4.44 12.64
CA SER A 358 13.87 -5.46 13.53
C SER A 358 15.11 -4.94 14.26
N PHE A 359 16.02 -4.28 13.55
CA PHE A 359 17.20 -3.66 14.15
C PHE A 359 16.85 -2.58 15.17
N ILE A 360 15.94 -1.67 14.83
CA ILE A 360 15.53 -0.57 15.71
C ILE A 360 14.86 -1.15 16.96
N LYS A 361 13.85 -2.01 16.80
CA LYS A 361 13.14 -2.63 17.93
C LYS A 361 14.09 -3.39 18.84
N HIS A 362 14.99 -4.19 18.28
CA HIS A 362 15.97 -4.96 19.06
C HIS A 362 16.91 -4.06 19.86
N THR A 363 17.48 -3.04 19.21
CA THR A 363 18.46 -2.13 19.83
C THR A 363 17.78 -1.24 20.86
N TYR A 364 16.58 -0.73 20.55
CA TYR A 364 15.76 0.05 21.47
C TYR A 364 15.43 -0.75 22.72
N ARG A 365 14.92 -2.00 22.58
CA ARG A 365 14.59 -2.86 23.74
C ARG A 365 15.79 -3.10 24.64
N LYS A 366 16.99 -3.26 24.08
CA LYS A 366 18.22 -3.44 24.88
C LYS A 366 18.57 -2.21 25.71
N ARG A 367 18.24 -1.01 25.21
CA ARG A 367 18.64 0.27 25.79
C ARG A 367 17.49 1.00 26.49
N SER A 368 16.25 0.56 26.36
CA SER A 368 15.07 1.27 26.88
C SER A 368 15.07 1.41 28.41
N HIS A 369 15.84 0.61 29.13
CA HIS A 369 16.07 0.78 30.56
C HIS A 369 16.81 2.07 30.92
N THR A 370 17.53 2.69 29.99
CA THR A 370 18.23 3.98 30.22
C THR A 370 17.30 5.19 30.08
N ALA A 371 16.12 5.02 29.47
CA ALA A 371 15.15 6.09 29.29
C ALA A 371 14.18 6.12 30.49
N GLN A 372 14.23 7.20 31.27
CA GLN A 372 13.39 7.36 32.47
C GLN A 372 12.07 8.08 32.16
N SER A 373 12.08 8.98 31.18
CA SER A 373 10.91 9.75 30.75
C SER A 373 10.55 9.50 29.29
N PHE A 374 9.33 9.92 28.88
CA PHE A 374 8.92 9.83 27.48
C PHE A 374 9.79 10.70 26.54
N PRO A 375 10.19 11.93 26.91
CA PRO A 375 11.20 12.68 26.15
C PRO A 375 12.52 11.92 25.95
N ASP A 376 13.01 11.20 26.97
CA ASP A 376 14.22 10.39 26.85
C ASP A 376 14.01 9.23 25.88
N ALA A 377 12.84 8.59 25.92
CA ALA A 377 12.46 7.55 24.98
C ALA A 377 12.45 8.06 23.52
N LYS A 378 11.95 9.28 23.27
CA LYS A 378 12.01 9.90 21.94
C LYS A 378 13.45 10.10 21.46
N LYS A 379 14.32 10.63 22.33
CA LYS A 379 15.75 10.82 22.02
C LYS A 379 16.44 9.50 21.73
N LEU A 380 16.21 8.49 22.59
CA LEU A 380 16.76 7.15 22.41
C LEU A 380 16.28 6.51 21.11
N PHE A 381 14.99 6.65 20.79
CA PHE A 381 14.42 6.14 19.55
C PHE A 381 15.11 6.74 18.31
N GLU A 382 15.25 8.07 18.26
CA GLU A 382 15.95 8.73 17.15
C GLU A 382 17.43 8.36 17.08
N GLU A 383 18.11 8.23 18.22
CA GLU A 383 19.50 7.79 18.27
C GLU A 383 19.65 6.37 17.69
N VAL A 384 18.78 5.44 18.11
CA VAL A 384 18.79 4.06 17.62
C VAL A 384 18.46 4.00 16.12
N ARG A 385 17.46 4.77 15.66
CA ARG A 385 17.09 4.86 14.25
C ARG A 385 18.26 5.33 13.39
N LYS A 386 18.95 6.38 13.82
CA LYS A 386 20.12 6.95 13.13
C LYS A 386 21.36 6.08 13.24
N GLY A 387 21.43 5.20 14.24
CA GLY A 387 22.57 4.30 14.47
C GLY A 387 22.67 3.10 13.53
N CYS A 388 21.67 2.83 12.69
CA CYS A 388 21.78 1.76 11.69
C CYS A 388 22.70 2.19 10.55
N SER A 389 23.84 1.50 10.38
CA SER A 389 24.80 1.85 9.33
C SER A 389 24.29 1.51 7.93
N LEU A 390 24.75 2.28 6.94
CA LEU A 390 24.44 2.06 5.52
C LEU A 390 24.79 0.64 5.06
N VAL A 391 25.95 0.12 5.49
CA VAL A 391 26.38 -1.25 5.20
C VAL A 391 25.37 -2.28 5.70
N THR A 392 24.79 -2.05 6.88
CA THR A 392 23.76 -2.94 7.45
C THR A 392 22.49 -2.90 6.60
N ILE A 393 22.05 -1.70 6.18
CA ILE A 393 20.90 -1.55 5.29
C ILE A 393 21.15 -2.25 3.95
N ARG A 394 22.32 -2.07 3.32
CA ARG A 394 22.68 -2.76 2.07
C ARG A 394 22.63 -4.29 2.20
N LYS A 395 23.04 -4.84 3.36
CA LYS A 395 22.89 -6.28 3.66
C LYS A 395 21.42 -6.72 3.71
N TYR A 396 20.50 -5.86 4.13
CA TYR A 396 19.05 -6.14 4.08
C TYR A 396 18.57 -6.27 2.64
N PHE A 397 18.92 -5.30 1.77
CA PHE A 397 18.61 -5.39 0.33
C PHE A 397 19.16 -6.67 -0.29
N CYS A 398 20.40 -7.06 0.01
CA CYS A 398 20.99 -8.31 -0.49
C CYS A 398 20.30 -9.57 0.02
N ARG A 399 19.74 -9.54 1.24
CA ARG A 399 18.92 -10.63 1.77
C ARG A 399 17.59 -10.72 1.01
N ILE A 400 16.97 -9.59 0.70
CA ILE A 400 15.71 -9.55 -0.05
C ILE A 400 15.91 -9.97 -1.51
N ASP A 401 16.96 -9.51 -2.18
CA ASP A 401 17.30 -9.94 -3.55
C ASP A 401 17.41 -11.48 -3.64
N ARG A 402 18.02 -12.12 -2.63
CA ARG A 402 18.09 -13.59 -2.58
C ARG A 402 16.72 -14.24 -2.37
N GLN A 403 15.89 -13.65 -1.52
CA GLN A 403 14.53 -14.13 -1.28
C GLN A 403 13.71 -14.07 -2.58
N ILE A 404 13.81 -12.95 -3.32
CA ILE A 404 13.19 -12.78 -4.65
C ILE A 404 13.73 -13.84 -5.62
N SER A 405 15.04 -14.09 -5.62
CA SER A 405 15.66 -15.12 -6.46
C SER A 405 15.17 -16.54 -6.14
N ALA A 406 14.85 -16.86 -4.89
CA ALA A 406 14.22 -18.14 -4.52
C ALA A 406 12.83 -18.25 -5.17
N TYR A 407 12.00 -17.22 -5.03
CA TYR A 407 10.63 -17.22 -5.56
C TYR A 407 10.60 -17.23 -7.09
N GLN A 408 11.52 -16.53 -7.76
CA GLN A 408 11.66 -16.57 -9.22
C GLN A 408 12.05 -17.96 -9.74
N GLN A 409 12.65 -18.80 -8.91
CA GLN A 409 12.96 -20.20 -9.23
C GLN A 409 11.81 -21.17 -8.90
N GLY A 410 10.68 -20.66 -8.39
CA GLY A 410 9.47 -21.45 -8.12
C GLY A 410 9.37 -22.04 -6.72
N TYR A 411 10.30 -21.72 -5.81
CA TYR A 411 10.25 -22.22 -4.44
C TYR A 411 9.18 -21.51 -3.60
N ASN A 412 8.52 -22.26 -2.73
CA ASN A 412 7.54 -21.71 -1.78
C ASN A 412 8.22 -21.12 -0.52
N GLY A 413 7.44 -20.50 0.37
CA GLY A 413 7.92 -19.87 1.60
C GLY A 413 8.83 -20.78 2.45
N PRO A 414 8.38 -21.95 2.90
CA PRO A 414 9.21 -22.90 3.66
C PRO A 414 10.49 -23.33 2.96
N GLN A 415 10.44 -23.67 1.68
CA GLN A 415 11.62 -24.07 0.90
C GLN A 415 12.63 -22.91 0.76
N SER A 416 12.13 -21.70 0.51
CA SER A 416 12.97 -20.51 0.40
C SER A 416 13.73 -20.24 1.71
N GLN A 417 13.09 -20.42 2.88
CA GLN A 417 13.76 -20.25 4.17
C GLN A 417 14.91 -21.25 4.37
N ALA A 418 14.75 -22.49 3.92
CA ALA A 418 15.82 -23.49 3.96
C ALA A 418 16.99 -23.10 3.03
N LEU A 419 16.71 -22.67 1.79
CA LEU A 419 17.72 -22.18 0.85
C LEU A 419 18.48 -20.97 1.42
N MET A 420 17.75 -20.00 1.99
CA MET A 420 18.30 -18.79 2.59
C MET A 420 19.21 -19.06 3.79
N LYS A 421 18.99 -20.17 4.52
CA LYS A 421 19.89 -20.62 5.59
C LYS A 421 21.16 -21.25 5.05
N LYS A 422 21.07 -22.00 3.94
CA LYS A 422 22.20 -22.69 3.30
C LYS A 422 23.12 -21.73 2.53
N TYR A 423 22.56 -20.72 1.85
CA TYR A 423 23.31 -19.81 0.97
C TYR A 423 23.27 -18.36 1.46
N LYS A 424 24.42 -17.87 1.95
CA LYS A 424 24.54 -16.56 2.61
C LYS A 424 25.36 -15.50 1.87
N SER A 425 26.15 -15.89 0.86
CA SER A 425 27.19 -15.06 0.24
C SER A 425 26.74 -14.21 -0.96
N HIS A 426 25.68 -14.60 -1.67
CA HIS A 426 25.30 -13.98 -2.95
C HIS A 426 24.00 -13.17 -2.85
N ARG A 427 23.66 -12.42 -3.91
CA ARG A 427 22.33 -11.78 -4.09
C ARG A 427 21.30 -12.71 -4.72
N CYS A 428 21.72 -13.85 -5.25
CA CYS A 428 20.85 -14.85 -5.85
C CYS A 428 21.16 -16.26 -5.30
N ILE A 429 20.20 -17.17 -5.41
CA ILE A 429 20.42 -18.59 -5.12
C ILE A 429 20.83 -19.27 -6.43
N PRO A 430 22.02 -19.90 -6.52
CA PRO A 430 22.42 -20.59 -7.74
C PRO A 430 21.47 -21.75 -8.08
N ARG A 431 21.22 -22.00 -9.37
CA ARG A 431 20.29 -23.07 -9.81
C ARG A 431 20.69 -24.46 -9.30
N HIS A 432 21.98 -24.80 -9.35
CA HIS A 432 22.49 -26.11 -8.87
C HIS A 432 22.27 -26.30 -7.35
N ALA A 433 22.38 -25.20 -6.61
CA ALA A 433 22.16 -25.16 -5.17
C ALA A 433 20.70 -25.44 -4.82
N ALA A 434 19.79 -25.03 -5.69
CA ALA A 434 18.36 -25.18 -5.57
C ALA A 434 17.90 -26.63 -5.83
N MET A 435 18.47 -27.29 -6.84
CA MET A 435 18.24 -28.72 -7.14
C MET A 435 18.53 -29.66 -5.96
N SER A 436 19.49 -29.30 -5.09
CA SER A 436 19.84 -30.10 -3.91
C SER A 436 18.77 -30.12 -2.79
N ILE A 437 17.76 -29.24 -2.86
CA ILE A 437 16.62 -29.23 -1.92
C ILE A 437 15.42 -29.99 -2.48
N ASP A 438 15.25 -30.03 -3.81
CA ASP A 438 14.20 -30.86 -4.43
C ASP A 438 14.39 -32.34 -4.07
N VAL A 439 15.64 -32.80 -3.93
CA VAL A 439 15.98 -34.16 -3.46
C VAL A 439 15.65 -34.41 -1.97
N LEU A 440 15.55 -33.36 -1.15
CA LEU A 440 15.29 -33.47 0.30
C LEU A 440 13.82 -33.22 0.69
N THR A 441 13.01 -32.74 -0.25
CA THR A 441 11.58 -32.42 -0.02
C THR A 441 10.63 -33.18 -0.95
N SER A 442 11.17 -34.12 -1.75
CA SER A 442 10.40 -35.11 -2.51
C SER A 442 9.85 -36.21 -1.61
#